data_AF-A0A2P6VEW0-F1
#
_entry.id   AF-A0A2P6VEW0-F1
#
_cell.length_a   1.000
_cell.length_b   1.000
_cell.length_c   1.000
_cell.angle_alpha   90.00
_cell.angle_beta   90.00
_cell.angle_gamma   90.00
#
_symmetry.space_group_name_H-M   'P 1'
#
loop_
_entity.id
_entity.type
_entity.pdbx_description
1 polymer ?
#
loop_
_entity_poly.entity_id
_entity_poly.type
_entity_poly.pdbx_seq_one_letter_code
_entity_poly.pdbx_strand_id
1 'polypeptide(L)'
;MPSAAEARALYRAFLRSSQHFGTSYNIKEYVKRRARDGFRDAAAVSDPAELARLWGAGRAQLEVARRQAIVYDLFSHKHKHAMDLLHQRKP
;
A
#
# COMPACT_ATOMS: atom_id res chain seq x y z
N MET A 1 7.37 -19.86 5.68
CA MET A 1 7.88 -18.73 4.87
C MET A 1 6.91 -18.51 3.72
N PRO A 2 6.60 -17.25 3.34
CA PRO A 2 5.73 -16.98 2.20
C PRO A 2 6.41 -17.41 0.89
N SER A 3 5.64 -18.00 -0.01
CA SER A 3 6.04 -18.21 -1.40
C SER A 3 6.14 -16.87 -2.15
N ALA A 4 6.87 -16.85 -3.27
CA ALA A 4 6.93 -15.68 -4.15
C ALA A 4 5.55 -15.27 -4.69
N ALA A 5 4.61 -16.20 -4.82
CA ALA A 5 3.23 -15.92 -5.20
C ALA A 5 2.49 -15.16 -4.09
N GLU A 6 2.62 -15.61 -2.84
CA GLU A 6 2.01 -14.98 -1.66
C GLU A 6 2.59 -13.59 -1.40
N ALA A 7 3.92 -13.41 -1.52
CA ALA A 7 4.56 -12.10 -1.42
C ALA A 7 3.99 -11.11 -2.47
N ARG A 8 3.90 -11.52 -3.73
CA ARG A 8 3.30 -10.71 -4.80
C ARG A 8 1.81 -10.44 -4.56
N ALA A 9 1.07 -11.39 -4.01
CA ALA A 9 -0.33 -11.21 -3.66
C ALA A 9 -0.51 -10.15 -2.56
N LEU A 10 0.33 -10.20 -1.52
CA LEU A 10 0.34 -9.21 -0.44
C LEU A 10 0.69 -7.80 -0.97
N TYR A 11 1.71 -7.68 -1.82
CA TYR A 11 2.07 -6.41 -2.46
C TYR A 11 0.89 -5.83 -3.28
N ARG A 12 0.26 -6.65 -4.13
CA ARG A 12 -0.92 -6.23 -4.89
C ARG A 12 -2.09 -5.84 -3.98
N ALA A 13 -2.22 -6.47 -2.82
CA ALA A 13 -3.25 -6.10 -1.85
C ALA A 13 -3.03 -4.69 -1.27
N PHE A 14 -1.78 -4.30 -0.98
CA PHE A 14 -1.45 -2.91 -0.62
C PHE A 14 -1.77 -1.93 -1.75
N LEU A 15 -1.41 -2.26 -2.99
CA LEU A 15 -1.70 -1.39 -4.14
C LEU A 15 -3.21 -1.21 -4.34
N ARG A 16 -4.01 -2.26 -4.17
CA ARG A 16 -5.48 -2.15 -4.20
C ARG A 16 -6.01 -1.31 -3.04
N SER A 17 -5.52 -1.55 -1.82
CA SER A 17 -5.87 -0.74 -0.64
C SER A 17 -5.61 0.75 -0.88
N SER A 18 -4.52 1.10 -1.55
CA SER A 18 -4.19 2.50 -1.85
C SER A 18 -5.25 3.21 -2.71
N GLN A 19 -5.97 2.48 -3.58
CA GLN A 19 -6.99 3.07 -4.45
C GLN A 19 -8.25 3.49 -3.69
N HIS A 20 -8.46 2.96 -2.48
CA HIS A 20 -9.59 3.34 -1.63
C HIS A 20 -9.37 4.68 -0.91
N PHE A 21 -8.19 5.27 -0.97
CA PHE A 21 -7.93 6.64 -0.48
C PHE A 21 -8.29 7.68 -1.56
N GLY A 22 -9.54 7.65 -2.05
CA GLY A 22 -9.94 8.28 -3.31
C GLY A 22 -9.67 9.78 -3.40
N THR A 23 -9.96 10.54 -2.34
CA THR A 23 -9.81 12.01 -2.31
C THR A 23 -8.50 12.46 -1.66
N SER A 24 -7.82 11.54 -0.96
CA SER A 24 -6.61 11.81 -0.20
C SER A 24 -5.37 11.40 -0.99
N TYR A 25 -5.01 12.23 -1.98
CA TYR A 25 -3.86 12.00 -2.86
C TYR A 25 -2.58 11.63 -2.11
N ASN A 26 -2.21 12.43 -1.11
CA ASN A 26 -0.97 12.23 -0.36
C ASN A 26 -0.91 10.87 0.32
N ILE A 27 -2.04 10.41 0.87
CA ILE A 27 -2.12 9.12 1.57
C ILE A 27 -2.09 7.96 0.58
N LYS A 28 -2.84 8.06 -0.52
CA LYS A 28 -2.77 7.08 -1.62
C LYS A 28 -1.33 6.88 -2.10
N GLU A 29 -0.65 7.96 -2.44
CA GLU A 29 0.71 7.89 -2.96
C GLU A 29 1.73 7.44 -1.89
N TYR A 30 1.53 7.84 -0.63
CA TYR A 30 2.33 7.33 0.48
C TYR A 30 2.19 5.81 0.64
N VAL A 31 0.97 5.27 0.65
CA VAL A 31 0.74 3.82 0.80
C VAL A 31 1.40 3.04 -0.35
N LYS A 32 1.27 3.52 -1.60
CA LYS A 32 1.94 2.91 -2.76
C LYS A 32 3.46 2.91 -2.60
N ARG A 33 4.04 4.07 -2.27
CA ARG A 33 5.50 4.22 -2.09
C ARG A 33 5.99 3.34 -0.94
N ARG A 34 5.34 3.39 0.22
CA ARG A 34 5.72 2.61 1.40
C ARG A 34 5.67 1.11 1.16
N ALA A 35 4.67 0.63 0.42
CA ALA A 35 4.58 -0.76 0.01
C ALA A 35 5.72 -1.11 -0.95
N ARG A 36 5.94 -0.33 -2.02
CA ARG A 36 7.02 -0.60 -2.97
C ARG A 36 8.39 -0.67 -2.28
N ASP A 37 8.69 0.34 -1.47
CA ASP A 37 9.99 0.44 -0.81
C ASP A 37 10.15 -0.72 0.19
N GLY A 38 9.14 -1.01 1.01
CA GLY A 38 9.19 -2.15 1.95
C GLY A 38 9.37 -3.52 1.28
N PHE A 39 8.71 -3.76 0.14
CA PHE A 39 8.89 -5.01 -0.61
C PHE A 39 10.24 -5.08 -1.32
N ARG A 40 10.78 -3.94 -1.78
CA ARG A 40 12.12 -3.87 -2.38
C ARG A 40 13.20 -4.14 -1.34
N ASP A 41 13.07 -3.55 -0.16
CA ASP A 41 14.03 -3.73 0.93
C ASP A 41 14.00 -5.19 1.44
N ALA A 42 12.79 -5.77 1.55
CA ALA A 42 12.63 -7.17 1.93
C ALA A 42 13.17 -8.19 0.90
N ALA A 43 13.34 -7.79 -0.37
CA ALA A 43 13.82 -8.69 -1.43
C ALA A 43 15.28 -9.12 -1.24
N ALA A 44 16.08 -8.34 -0.49
CA ALA A 44 17.47 -8.66 -0.19
C ALA A 44 17.65 -9.54 1.07
N VAL A 45 16.56 -9.81 1.80
CA VAL A 45 16.62 -10.57 3.07
C VAL A 45 16.70 -12.07 2.77
N SER A 46 17.76 -12.72 3.26
CA SER A 46 17.93 -14.18 3.14
C SER A 46 17.68 -14.94 4.44
N ASP A 47 17.68 -14.26 5.60
CA ASP A 47 17.39 -14.88 6.89
C ASP A 47 15.90 -15.30 6.94
N PRO A 48 15.60 -16.60 7.10
CA PRO A 48 14.23 -17.07 7.20
C PRO A 48 13.49 -16.45 8.40
N ALA A 49 14.12 -16.30 9.56
CA ALA A 49 13.44 -15.77 10.75
C ALA A 49 12.97 -14.32 10.52
N GLU A 50 13.84 -13.49 9.96
CA GLU A 50 13.50 -12.12 9.58
C GLU A 50 12.42 -12.06 8.48
N LEU A 51 12.46 -12.95 7.47
CA LEU A 51 11.40 -13.04 6.46
C LEU A 51 10.03 -13.37 7.07
N ALA A 52 9.96 -14.29 8.04
CA ALA A 52 8.72 -14.59 8.74
C ALA A 52 8.21 -13.39 9.54
N ARG A 53 9.11 -12.64 10.19
CA ARG A 53 8.77 -11.42 10.92
C ARG A 53 8.22 -10.33 9.99
N LEU A 54 8.90 -10.07 8.88
CA LEU A 54 8.48 -9.12 7.85
C LEU A 54 7.15 -9.51 7.22
N TRP A 55 6.94 -10.81 6.97
CA TRP A 55 5.67 -11.34 6.49
C TRP A 55 4.52 -11.05 7.47
N GLY A 56 4.72 -11.36 8.75
CA GLY A 56 3.74 -11.07 9.80
C GLY A 56 3.42 -9.58 9.90
N ALA A 57 4.47 -8.74 9.93
CA ALA A 57 4.34 -7.28 9.96
C ALA A 57 3.60 -6.73 8.74
N GLY A 58 3.92 -7.23 7.54
CA GLY A 58 3.26 -6.81 6.29
C GLY A 58 1.77 -7.12 6.28
N ARG A 59 1.34 -8.29 6.76
CA ARG A 59 -0.09 -8.60 6.89
C ARG A 59 -0.78 -7.68 7.92
N ALA A 60 -0.15 -7.45 9.07
CA ALA A 60 -0.70 -6.56 10.08
C ALA A 60 -0.86 -5.12 9.56
N GLN A 61 0.14 -4.63 8.82
CA GLN A 61 0.09 -3.32 8.18
C GLN A 61 -0.96 -3.23 7.06
N LEU A 62 -1.21 -4.31 6.32
CA LEU A 62 -2.28 -4.33 5.33
C LEU A 62 -3.65 -4.14 5.99
N GLU A 63 -3.89 -4.78 7.13
CA GLU A 63 -5.13 -4.59 7.89
C GLU A 63 -5.28 -3.15 8.41
N VAL A 64 -4.17 -2.52 8.84
CA VAL A 64 -4.18 -1.09 9.18
C VAL A 64 -4.53 -0.24 7.96
N ALA A 65 -3.90 -0.47 6.81
CA ALA A 65 -4.18 0.28 5.59
C ALA A 65 -5.64 0.15 5.14
N ARG A 66 -6.24 -1.05 5.27
CA ARG A 66 -7.66 -1.29 5.00
C ARG A 66 -8.58 -0.51 5.94
N ARG A 67 -8.30 -0.52 7.25
CA ARG A 67 -9.09 0.25 8.23
C ARG A 67 -8.95 1.76 8.00
N GLN A 68 -7.74 2.22 7.71
CA GLN A 68 -7.49 3.64 7.42
C GLN A 68 -8.21 4.08 6.15
N ALA A 69 -8.28 3.24 5.12
CA ALA A 69 -9.03 3.58 3.90
C ALA A 69 -10.51 3.91 4.20
N ILE A 70 -11.14 3.17 5.11
CA ILE A 70 -12.53 3.42 5.53
C ILE A 70 -12.65 4.78 6.23
N VAL A 71 -11.72 5.10 7.14
CA VAL A 71 -11.73 6.38 7.88
C VAL A 71 -11.57 7.56 6.91
N TYR A 72 -10.62 7.47 5.98
CA TYR A 72 -10.38 8.52 4.99
C TYR A 72 -11.54 8.67 3.99
N ASP A 73 -12.26 7.60 3.70
CA ASP A 73 -13.46 7.64 2.87
C ASP A 73 -14.62 8.35 3.60
N LEU A 74 -14.80 8.07 4.89
CA LEU A 74 -15.81 8.74 5.73
C LEU A 74 -15.62 10.26 5.80
N PHE A 75 -14.37 10.71 5.85
CA PHE A 75 -14.01 12.14 5.87
C PHE A 75 -13.53 12.65 4.50
N SER A 76 -14.01 12.03 3.42
CA SER A 76 -13.62 12.39 2.06
C SER A 76 -14.19 13.76 1.65
N HIS A 77 -13.44 14.46 0.80
CA HIS A 77 -13.84 15.77 0.28
C HIS A 77 -14.52 15.60 -1.09
N LYS A 78 -15.51 16.42 -1.42
CA LYS A 78 -16.23 16.31 -2.70
C LYS A 78 -15.34 16.50 -3.94
N HIS A 79 -14.21 17.18 -3.78
CA HIS A 79 -13.31 17.52 -4.89
C HIS A 79 -12.05 16.66 -4.86
N LYS A 80 -11.60 16.26 -6.04
CA LYS A 80 -10.30 15.58 -6.20
C LYS A 80 -9.17 16.57 -5.95
N HIS A 81 -8.05 16.07 -5.43
CA HIS A 81 -6.85 16.87 -5.24
C HIS A 81 -6.28 17.30 -6.60
N ALA A 82 -5.73 18.52 -6.72
CA ALA A 82 -5.22 19.05 -7.99
C ALA A 82 -4.17 18.12 -8.64
N MET A 83 -3.33 17.48 -7.83
CA MET A 83 -2.33 16.52 -8.30
C MET A 83 -2.93 15.28 -8.98
N ASP A 84 -4.15 14.86 -8.60
CA ASP A 84 -4.83 13.75 -9.28
C ASP A 84 -5.18 14.10 -10.73
N LEU A 85 -5.54 15.36 -10.98
CA LEU A 85 -5.91 15.85 -12.31
C LEU A 85 -4.68 15.96 -13.21
N LEU A 86 -3.53 16.36 -12.64
CA LEU A 86 -2.26 16.43 -13.37
C LEU A 86 -1.76 15.04 -13.78
N HIS A 87 -1.92 14.03 -12.92
CA HIS A 87 -1.51 12.66 -13.25
C HIS A 87 -2.38 11.96 -14.30
N GLN A 88 -3.65 12.35 -14.45
CA GLN A 88 -4.56 11.82 -15.48
C GLN A 88 -4.31 12.41 -16.87
N ARG A 89 -3.50 13.48 -16.98
CA ARG A 89 -3.19 14.18 -18.22
C ARG A 89 -1.94 13.67 -18.96
N LYS A 90 -1.31 12.59 -18.49
CA LYS A 90 -0.20 11.97 -19.25
C LYS A 90 -0.78 11.22 -20.46
N PRO A 91 -0.20 11.39 -21.66
CA PRO A 91 -0.66 10.74 -22.88
C PRO A 91 -0.54 9.21 -22.79
#